data_AF-A0AAD7GBI7-F1
#
_entry.id   AF-A0AAD7GBI7-F1
#
_cell.length_a   1.000
_cell.length_b   1.000
_cell.length_c   1.000
_cell.angle_alpha   90.00
_cell.angle_beta   90.00
_cell.angle_gamma   90.00
#
_symmetry.space_group_name_H-M   'P 1'
#
loop_
_entity.id
_entity.type
_entity.pdbx_description
1 polymer ?
#
loop_
_entity_poly.entity_id
_entity_poly.type
_entity_poly.pdbx_seq_one_letter_code
_entity_poly.pdbx_strand_id
1 'polypeptide(L)'
;MRFSSVFKALKNIRFRTPSPFSADGEIFAKERIEKHYTIKALESRGVEYAYVRPTAWHGVAPTGDTRTGHITVDFVNKDGQHVTTQHVYRTDADYN
;
A
#
# COMPACT_ATOMS: atom_id res chain seq x y z
N MET A 1 6.42 -33.25 -3.91
CA MET A 1 6.93 -32.15 -3.05
C MET A 1 5.82 -31.14 -2.89
N ARG A 2 5.30 -30.94 -1.67
CA ARG A 2 4.32 -29.87 -1.40
C ARG A 2 5.11 -28.61 -1.06
N PHE A 3 5.28 -27.70 -2.01
CA PHE A 3 5.67 -26.33 -1.71
C PHE A 3 4.47 -25.66 -1.06
N SER A 4 4.35 -25.78 0.26
CA SER A 4 3.53 -24.84 1.03
C SER A 4 4.28 -23.52 1.05
N SER A 5 4.23 -22.78 -0.06
CA SER A 5 4.66 -21.38 -0.06
C SER A 5 3.63 -20.62 0.75
N VAL A 6 3.81 -20.61 2.06
CA VAL A 6 3.07 -19.71 2.95
C VAL A 6 3.47 -18.32 2.50
N PHE A 7 2.58 -17.64 1.78
CA PHE A 7 2.77 -16.23 1.45
C PHE A 7 3.02 -15.49 2.77
N LYS A 8 4.23 -14.96 2.96
CA LYS A 8 4.56 -14.05 4.05
C LYS A 8 3.75 -12.77 3.85
N ALA A 9 2.85 -12.55 4.81
CA ALA A 9 2.16 -11.29 4.97
C ALA A 9 3.16 -10.13 5.14
N LEU A 10 2.78 -8.96 4.64
CA LEU A 10 3.48 -7.71 4.88
C LEU A 10 3.66 -7.52 6.39
N LYS A 11 4.90 -7.37 6.86
CA LYS A 11 5.22 -7.43 8.29
C LYS A 11 4.81 -6.16 9.04
N ASN A 12 4.86 -5.01 8.39
CA ASN A 12 4.54 -3.73 9.02
C ASN A 12 4.13 -2.67 7.99
N ILE A 13 3.16 -1.84 8.37
CA ILE A 13 2.75 -0.64 7.64
C ILE A 13 2.95 0.54 8.57
N ARG A 14 3.76 1.52 8.16
CA ARG A 14 4.05 2.73 8.93
C ARG A 14 3.61 3.97 8.16
N PHE A 15 2.94 4.87 8.86
CA PHE A 15 2.60 6.19 8.35
C PHE A 15 3.74 7.14 8.72
N ARG A 16 4.35 7.79 7.72
CA ARG A 16 5.35 8.83 8.00
C ARG A 16 4.66 10.00 8.68
N THR A 17 5.28 10.54 9.72
CA THR A 17 4.72 11.65 10.49
C THR A 17 4.97 13.00 9.82
N PRO A 18 4.03 13.96 9.93
CA PRO A 18 2.68 13.79 10.46
C PRO A 18 1.82 12.92 9.52
N SER A 19 1.02 12.02 10.09
CA SER A 19 0.06 11.24 9.32
C SER A 19 -1.10 12.15 8.88
N PRO A 20 -1.48 12.16 7.60
CA PRO A 20 -2.59 12.99 7.10
C PRO A 20 -3.96 12.35 7.35
N PHE A 21 -4.01 11.18 7.99
CA PHE A 21 -5.23 10.41 8.21
C PHE A 21 -5.70 10.49 9.65
N SER A 22 -7.03 10.41 9.84
CA SER A 22 -7.60 9.99 11.11
C SER A 22 -7.27 8.51 11.38
N ALA A 23 -7.55 8.04 12.60
CA ALA A 23 -7.38 6.62 12.93
C ALA A 23 -8.13 5.70 11.95
N ASP A 24 -9.38 6.02 11.62
CA ASP A 24 -10.17 5.26 10.63
C ASP A 24 -9.58 5.33 9.22
N GLY A 25 -9.03 6.50 8.86
CA GLY A 25 -8.33 6.68 7.59
C GLY A 25 -7.07 5.82 7.48
N GLU A 26 -6.33 5.64 8.58
CA GLU A 26 -5.17 4.73 8.63
C GLU A 26 -5.59 3.27 8.53
N ILE A 27 -6.67 2.87 9.20
CA ILE A 27 -7.21 1.50 9.10
C ILE A 27 -7.56 1.20 7.62
N PHE A 28 -8.34 2.09 7.00
CA PHE A 28 -8.72 1.93 5.61
C PHE A 28 -7.49 1.92 4.67
N ALA A 29 -6.52 2.82 4.87
CA ALA A 29 -5.29 2.82 4.08
C ALA A 29 -4.49 1.51 4.24
N LYS A 30 -4.43 0.93 5.44
CA LYS A 30 -3.77 -0.37 5.68
C LYS A 30 -4.43 -1.49 4.88
N GLU A 31 -5.75 -1.58 4.90
CA GLU A 31 -6.50 -2.57 4.11
C GLU A 31 -6.19 -2.44 2.61
N ARG A 32 -6.14 -1.21 2.09
CA ARG A 32 -5.78 -0.95 0.69
C ARG A 32 -4.35 -1.38 0.37
N ILE A 33 -3.40 -1.16 1.29
CA ILE A 33 -1.99 -1.55 1.13
C ILE A 33 -1.82 -3.07 1.14
N GLU A 34 -2.48 -3.78 2.05
CA GLU A 34 -2.42 -5.26 2.11
C GLU A 34 -3.00 -5.89 0.84
N LYS A 35 -4.11 -5.34 0.36
CA LYS A 35 -4.71 -5.75 -0.90
C LYS A 35 -3.79 -5.48 -2.08
N HIS A 36 -3.20 -4.28 -2.15
CA HIS A 36 -2.24 -3.92 -3.19
C HIS A 36 -1.02 -4.85 -3.19
N TYR A 37 -0.48 -5.14 -2.00
CA TYR A 37 0.66 -6.05 -1.81
C TYR A 37 0.38 -7.43 -2.43
N THR A 38 -0.84 -7.94 -2.24
CA THR A 38 -1.30 -9.20 -2.81
C THR A 38 -1.49 -9.10 -4.33
N ILE A 39 -2.23 -8.09 -4.82
CA ILE A 39 -2.52 -7.89 -6.25
C ILE A 39 -1.24 -7.76 -7.07
N LYS A 40 -0.23 -7.05 -6.56
CA LYS A 40 1.04 -6.83 -7.24
C LYS A 40 2.10 -7.87 -6.92
N ALA A 41 1.75 -8.93 -6.19
CA ALA A 41 2.63 -10.03 -5.77
C ALA A 41 3.96 -9.53 -5.17
N LEU A 42 3.91 -8.49 -4.33
CA LEU A 42 5.11 -7.78 -3.85
C LEU A 42 6.02 -8.63 -2.97
N GLU A 43 5.48 -9.69 -2.35
CA GLU A 43 6.28 -10.67 -1.63
C GLU A 43 7.36 -11.30 -2.52
N SER A 44 7.02 -11.65 -3.77
CA SER A 44 7.95 -12.25 -4.72
C SER A 44 9.13 -11.32 -5.06
N ARG A 45 8.99 -10.02 -4.73
CA ARG A 45 10.01 -8.98 -4.91
C ARG A 45 10.82 -8.71 -3.64
N GLY A 46 10.60 -9.49 -2.58
CA GLY A 46 11.29 -9.36 -1.29
C GLY A 46 10.80 -8.18 -0.44
N VAL A 47 9.61 -7.64 -0.70
CA VAL A 47 9.01 -6.58 0.12
C VAL A 47 8.57 -7.15 1.46
N GLU A 48 8.93 -6.47 2.55
CA GLU A 48 8.47 -6.85 3.90
C GLU A 48 7.83 -5.69 4.67
N TYR A 49 8.10 -4.44 4.29
CA TYR A 49 7.56 -3.26 4.97
C TYR A 49 7.01 -2.23 3.97
N ALA A 50 6.01 -1.46 4.43
CA ALA A 50 5.41 -0.37 3.68
C ALA A 50 5.47 0.94 4.48
N TYR A 51 5.91 2.01 3.83
CA TYR A 51 5.96 3.36 4.39
C TYR A 51 5.04 4.28 3.59
N VAL A 52 3.95 4.70 4.21
CA VAL A 52 2.98 5.64 3.62
C VAL A 52 3.58 7.04 3.71
N ARG A 53 3.63 7.75 2.57
CA ARG A 53 4.08 9.14 2.55
C ARG A 53 3.08 10.04 3.27
N PRO A 54 3.51 11.20 3.82
CA PRO A 54 2.64 12.11 4.58
C PRO A 54 1.74 12.94 3.64
N THR A 55 0.98 12.26 2.79
CA THR A 55 0.05 12.83 1.81
C THR A 55 -1.28 12.07 1.90
N ALA A 56 -2.38 12.79 2.06
CA ALA A 56 -3.72 12.20 2.05
C ALA A 56 -4.03 11.54 0.70
N TRP A 57 -5.19 10.88 0.58
CA TRP A 57 -5.72 10.44 -0.71
C TRP A 57 -5.72 11.61 -1.71
N HIS A 58 -5.04 11.45 -2.84
CA HIS A 58 -4.90 12.46 -3.88
C HIS A 58 -5.11 11.85 -5.26
N GLY A 59 -5.14 12.71 -6.29
CA GLY A 59 -5.41 12.27 -7.65
C GLY A 59 -6.87 11.86 -7.90
N VAL A 60 -7.81 12.26 -7.03
CA VAL A 60 -9.25 12.09 -7.27
C VAL A 60 -9.71 13.03 -8.39
N ALA A 61 -10.67 12.56 -9.20
CA ALA A 61 -11.24 13.40 -10.24
C ALA A 61 -12.07 14.56 -9.63
N PRO A 62 -12.16 15.72 -10.30
CA PRO A 62 -12.91 16.89 -9.79
C PRO A 62 -14.41 16.63 -9.57
N THR A 63 -14.95 15.57 -10.18
CA THR A 63 -16.37 15.21 -10.17
C THR A 63 -16.85 14.55 -8.88
N GLY A 64 -15.99 14.41 -7.88
CA GLY A 64 -16.29 13.62 -6.67
C GLY A 64 -16.21 12.11 -6.90
N ASP A 65 -15.81 11.68 -8.11
CA ASP A 65 -15.45 10.31 -8.38
C ASP A 65 -14.16 9.97 -7.61
N THR A 66 -14.25 8.93 -6.78
CA THR A 66 -13.11 8.45 -6.00
C THR A 66 -12.15 7.58 -6.79
N ARG A 67 -12.50 7.26 -8.05
CA ARG A 67 -11.56 6.69 -9.02
C ARG A 67 -10.30 7.55 -9.12
N THR A 68 -9.21 6.88 -9.44
CA THR A 68 -7.84 7.40 -9.47
C THR A 68 -7.32 7.95 -8.13
N GLY A 69 -8.14 8.03 -7.08
CA GLY A 69 -7.70 8.40 -5.73
C GLY A 69 -6.67 7.40 -5.21
N HIS A 70 -5.49 7.88 -4.84
CA HIS A 70 -4.41 7.03 -4.34
C HIS A 70 -3.59 7.69 -3.24
N ILE A 71 -2.84 6.86 -2.52
CA ILE A 71 -1.73 7.26 -1.67
C ILE A 71 -0.43 6.75 -2.28
N THR A 72 0.67 7.43 -1.99
CA THR A 72 2.00 6.98 -2.39
C THR A 72 2.65 6.17 -1.26
N VAL A 73 3.08 4.96 -1.57
CA VAL A 73 3.66 4.02 -0.60
C VAL A 73 5.03 3.56 -1.08
N ASP A 74 6.04 3.73 -0.22
CA ASP A 74 7.38 3.19 -0.43
C ASP A 74 7.44 1.79 0.19
N PHE A 75 7.62 0.77 -0.65
CA PHE A 75 7.81 -0.61 -0.25
C PHE A 75 9.29 -0.94 -0.16
N VAL A 76 9.69 -1.56 0.94
CA VAL A 76 11.10 -1.86 1.24
C VAL A 76 11.28 -3.32 1.67
N ASN A 77 12.50 -3.83 1.56
CA ASN A 77 12.86 -5.16 1.98
C ASN A 77 13.15 -5.24 3.50
N LYS A 78 13.52 -6.44 3.98
CA LYS A 78 13.82 -6.70 5.39
C LYS A 78 14.92 -5.81 5.99
N ASP A 79 15.85 -5.33 5.15
CA ASP A 79 17.00 -4.51 5.54
C ASP A 79 16.68 -3.00 5.44
N GLY A 80 15.43 -2.66 5.14
CA GLY A 80 14.97 -1.28 4.98
C GLY A 80 15.33 -0.64 3.64
N GLN A 81 15.89 -1.42 2.69
CA GLN A 81 16.25 -0.90 1.37
C GLN A 81 15.02 -0.76 0.49
N HIS A 82 14.95 0.36 -0.22
CA HIS A 82 13.87 0.63 -1.16
C HIS A 82 13.81 -0.44 -2.25
N VAL A 83 12.62 -1.01 -2.44
CA VAL A 83 12.32 -1.94 -3.53
C VAL A 83 11.53 -1.23 -4.62
N THR A 84 10.50 -0.46 -4.24
CA THR A 84 9.61 0.20 -5.19
C THR A 84 8.72 1.23 -4.50
N THR A 85 8.36 2.28 -5.22
CA THR A 85 7.29 3.21 -4.83
C THR A 85 6.09 2.94 -5.72
N GLN A 86 4.89 2.81 -5.14
CA GLN A 86 3.67 2.58 -5.90
C GLN A 86 2.51 3.44 -5.40
N HIS A 87 1.57 3.69 -6.31
CA HIS A 87 0.28 4.26 -5.99
C HIS A 87 -0.65 3.14 -5.51
N VAL A 88 -1.09 3.24 -4.27
CA VAL A 88 -2.10 2.35 -3.69
C VAL A 88 -3.45 3.04 -3.83
N TYR A 89 -4.35 2.44 -4.61
CA TYR A 89 -5.61 3.06 -4.98
C TYR A 89 -6.71 2.85 -3.94
N ARG A 90 -7.61 3.82 -3.86
CA ARG A 90 -8.74 3.88 -2.94
C ARG A 90 -9.80 2.83 -3.27
N THR A 91 -9.95 2.49 -4.55
CA THR A 91 -10.91 1.51 -5.05
C THR A 91 -10.22 0.39 -5.83
N ASP A 92 -10.90 -0.74 -6.00
CA ASP A 92 -10.36 -1.86 -6.78
C ASP A 92 -10.49 -1.66 -8.29
N ALA A 93 -11.45 -0.82 -8.71
CA ALA A 93 -11.69 -0.53 -10.11
C ALA A 93 -10.46 0.09 -10.79
N ASP A 94 -9.57 0.71 -10.00
CA ASP A 94 -8.35 1.38 -10.46
C ASP A 94 -7.15 0.42 -10.64
N TYR A 95 -7.31 -0.89 -10.40
CA TYR A 95 -6.26 -1.89 -10.64
C TYR A 95 -6.30 -2.53 -12.04
N ASN A 96 -7.31 -2.18 -12.85
CA ASN A 96 -7.56 -2.72 -14.19
C ASN A 96 -6.90 -1.89 -15.29
#